data_AF-A0A6V7UZF5-F1
#
_entry.id   AF-A0A6V7UZF5-F1
#
_cell.length_a   1.000
_cell.length_b   1.000
_cell.length_c   1.000
_cell.angle_alpha   90.00
_cell.angle_beta   90.00
_cell.angle_gamma   90.00
#
_symmetry.space_group_name_H-M   'P 1'
#
loop_
_entity.id
_entity.type
_entity.pdbx_description
1 polymer ?
#
loop_
_entity_poly.entity_id
_entity_poly.type
_entity_poly.pdbx_seq_one_letter_code
_entity_poly.pdbx_strand_id
1 'polypeptide(L)'
;MNEFRDFHPALNLILLDMCRRFLPLNIDAFVAYSERFRQGEIKINRNTVYGYATSEGIGAYEVKGEMNGVFMKYLKKRIKQPRPLLDMLNKVFLDIERDPKVRDVQIPELRSNLTKQRTLLDPLCKDGHTTSYNHHTFHWRTMHELPIPVQIEFSELKLQVTIWFDFCGHFTNKVYVFSSVEDLIPKDEDFQEFMEGKNKEDLNKGEDGRMLVSDCKTCSEWALSHLAYLRFPEEFECSSPKMCKDDAEGVSLCVLLSHLQKAKGELTCVVEIRDRQQKLIATKENQLLGHVLITRIAGRK
;
A
#
# COMPACT_ATOMS: atom_id res chain seq x y z
N MET A 1 -13.38 -22.33 -0.93
CA MET A 1 -14.61 -21.52 -1.07
C MET A 1 -15.73 -22.03 -0.15
N ASN A 2 -15.36 -22.56 1.02
CA ASN A 2 -16.27 -22.85 2.13
C ASN A 2 -16.36 -21.64 3.08
N GLU A 3 -15.36 -20.75 3.02
CA GLU A 3 -15.18 -19.59 3.88
C GLU A 3 -16.31 -18.56 3.70
N PHE A 4 -16.85 -18.40 2.48
CA PHE A 4 -18.01 -17.54 2.22
C PHE A 4 -19.34 -18.15 2.65
N ARG A 5 -19.40 -19.44 3.04
CA ARG A 5 -20.67 -20.12 3.42
C ARG A 5 -21.14 -19.73 4.82
N ASP A 6 -20.22 -19.33 5.69
CA ASP A 6 -20.52 -18.92 7.07
C ASP A 6 -21.02 -17.46 7.14
N PHE A 7 -20.86 -16.71 6.05
CA PHE A 7 -21.33 -15.34 5.93
C PHE A 7 -22.51 -15.25 4.94
N HIS A 8 -23.42 -14.33 5.18
CA HIS A 8 -24.62 -14.11 4.35
C HIS A 8 -24.60 -12.71 3.71
N PRO A 9 -23.60 -12.39 2.86
CA PRO A 9 -23.52 -11.07 2.24
C PRO A 9 -24.69 -10.84 1.28
N ALA A 10 -25.08 -9.59 1.06
CA ALA A 10 -26.13 -9.26 0.10
C ALA A 10 -25.69 -9.39 -1.36
N LEU A 11 -24.37 -9.44 -1.60
CA LEU A 11 -23.71 -9.56 -2.90
C LEU A 11 -22.32 -10.19 -2.71
N ASN A 12 -22.01 -11.21 -3.51
CA ASN A 12 -20.67 -11.77 -3.69
C ASN A 12 -20.22 -11.47 -5.12
N LEU A 13 -19.24 -10.58 -5.31
CA LEU A 13 -18.66 -10.29 -6.61
C LEU A 13 -17.23 -10.83 -6.67
N ILE A 14 -16.98 -11.73 -7.61
CA ILE A 14 -15.66 -12.32 -7.87
C ILE A 14 -15.26 -11.92 -9.29
N LEU A 15 -14.19 -11.13 -9.41
CA LEU A 15 -13.62 -10.74 -10.70
C LEU A 15 -12.28 -11.43 -10.89
N LEU A 16 -12.14 -12.19 -11.97
CA LEU A 16 -10.97 -13.01 -12.24
C LEU A 16 -10.29 -12.54 -13.52
N ASP A 17 -9.27 -11.69 -13.36
CA ASP A 17 -8.41 -11.21 -14.44
C ASP A 17 -7.17 -12.11 -14.58
N MET A 18 -7.40 -13.30 -15.14
CA MET A 18 -6.39 -14.34 -15.26
C MET A 18 -6.65 -15.23 -16.48
N CYS A 19 -5.59 -15.84 -16.99
CA CYS A 19 -5.71 -16.89 -18.01
C CYS A 19 -6.50 -18.08 -17.46
N ARG A 20 -7.34 -18.67 -18.32
CA ARG A 20 -8.11 -19.88 -18.02
C ARG A 20 -7.75 -21.03 -18.96
N ARG A 21 -6.49 -21.06 -19.40
CA ARG A 21 -5.92 -22.18 -20.16
C ARG A 21 -5.78 -23.36 -19.20
N PHE A 22 -6.53 -24.42 -19.44
CA PHE A 22 -6.57 -25.59 -18.57
C PHE A 22 -5.69 -26.71 -19.15
N LEU A 23 -4.75 -27.21 -18.36
CA LEU A 23 -4.19 -28.55 -18.47
C LEU A 23 -3.74 -29.00 -17.05
N PRO A 24 -4.61 -29.56 -16.20
CA PRO A 24 -4.12 -30.37 -15.10
C PRO A 24 -3.48 -31.60 -15.72
N LEU A 25 -2.19 -31.80 -15.45
CA LEU A 25 -1.46 -33.02 -15.81
C LEU A 25 -2.12 -34.28 -15.21
N ASN A 26 -2.97 -34.13 -14.19
CA ASN A 26 -3.70 -35.22 -13.55
C ASN A 26 -5.13 -34.77 -13.18
N ILE A 27 -6.09 -35.19 -14.00
CA ILE A 27 -7.53 -34.90 -13.80
C ILE A 27 -8.05 -35.61 -12.55
N ASP A 28 -7.61 -36.83 -12.27
CA ASP A 28 -8.08 -37.61 -11.11
C ASP A 28 -7.73 -36.94 -9.78
N ALA A 29 -6.51 -36.41 -9.67
CA ALA A 29 -6.08 -35.64 -8.51
C ALA A 29 -6.92 -34.35 -8.32
N PHE A 30 -7.27 -33.67 -9.42
CA PHE A 30 -8.14 -32.50 -9.39
C PHE A 30 -9.56 -32.86 -8.97
N VAL A 31 -10.13 -33.94 -9.52
CA VAL A 31 -11.46 -34.44 -9.16
C VAL A 31 -11.50 -34.81 -7.67
N ALA A 32 -10.56 -35.62 -7.20
CA ALA A 32 -10.46 -36.02 -5.80
C ALA A 32 -10.28 -34.81 -4.85
N TYR A 33 -9.54 -33.79 -5.28
CA TYR A 33 -9.44 -32.53 -4.53
C TYR A 33 -10.78 -31.77 -4.51
N SER A 34 -11.46 -31.67 -5.65
CA SER A 34 -12.73 -30.95 -5.79
C SER A 34 -13.88 -31.58 -5.01
N GLU A 35 -13.90 -32.92 -4.90
CA GLU A 35 -14.92 -33.68 -4.18
C GLU A 35 -14.97 -33.33 -2.68
N ARG A 36 -13.82 -32.99 -2.08
CA ARG A 36 -13.75 -32.52 -0.69
C ARG A 36 -14.55 -31.24 -0.43
N PHE A 37 -14.79 -30.44 -1.46
CA PHE A 37 -15.59 -29.21 -1.37
C PHE A 37 -17.07 -29.40 -1.74
N ARG A 38 -17.42 -30.57 -2.31
CA ARG A 38 -18.81 -30.97 -2.58
C ARG A 38 -19.50 -31.54 -1.34
N GLN A 39 -18.73 -31.92 -0.32
CA GLN A 39 -19.26 -32.43 0.94
C GLN A 39 -19.78 -31.26 1.80
N GLY A 40 -21.09 -31.25 2.07
CA GLY A 40 -21.80 -30.26 2.89
C GLY A 40 -23.06 -29.71 2.22
N GLU A 41 -24.04 -29.26 3.02
CA GLU A 41 -25.25 -28.63 2.49
C GLU A 41 -24.90 -27.39 1.65
N ILE A 42 -25.26 -27.42 0.37
CA ILE A 42 -25.09 -26.28 -0.53
C ILE A 42 -26.13 -25.22 -0.14
N LYS A 43 -25.73 -24.22 0.65
CA LYS A 43 -26.56 -23.03 0.88
C LYS A 43 -26.73 -22.27 -0.43
N ILE A 44 -27.94 -22.34 -1.01
CA ILE A 44 -28.27 -21.65 -2.25
C ILE A 44 -28.47 -20.16 -1.96
N ASN A 45 -27.39 -19.39 -2.08
CA ASN A 45 -27.44 -17.94 -1.98
C ASN A 45 -27.52 -17.32 -3.38
N ARG A 46 -28.63 -16.64 -3.69
CA ARG A 46 -28.91 -15.99 -5.00
C ARG A 46 -28.29 -14.60 -5.12
N ASN A 47 -27.01 -14.51 -4.78
CA ASN A 47 -26.30 -13.25 -4.54
C ASN A 47 -24.89 -13.22 -5.18
N THR A 48 -24.51 -14.19 -6.01
CA THR A 48 -23.13 -14.34 -6.51
C THR A 48 -23.01 -13.98 -7.99
N VAL A 49 -21.93 -13.29 -8.31
CA VAL A 49 -21.53 -12.88 -9.66
C VAL A 49 -20.05 -13.20 -9.87
N TYR A 50 -19.74 -13.94 -10.92
CA TYR A 50 -18.40 -14.17 -11.41
C TYR A 50 -18.21 -13.43 -12.74
N GLY A 51 -17.29 -12.47 -12.77
CA GLY A 51 -16.82 -11.83 -14.00
C GLY A 51 -15.44 -12.34 -14.34
N TYR A 52 -15.33 -13.20 -15.36
CA TYR A 52 -14.06 -13.68 -15.86
C TYR A 52 -13.58 -12.76 -16.98
N ALA A 53 -12.33 -12.32 -16.92
CA ALA A 53 -11.71 -11.51 -17.98
C ALA A 53 -11.64 -12.25 -19.33
N THR A 54 -11.69 -13.58 -19.30
CA THR A 54 -11.65 -14.45 -20.47
C THR A 54 -12.44 -15.74 -20.24
N SER A 55 -12.79 -16.43 -21.32
CA SER A 55 -13.54 -17.69 -21.32
C SER A 55 -12.62 -18.87 -21.04
N GLU A 56 -13.22 -20.02 -20.74
CA GLU A 56 -12.48 -21.25 -20.54
C GLU A 56 -11.60 -21.62 -21.74
N GLY A 57 -10.36 -22.05 -21.49
CA GLY A 57 -9.39 -22.38 -22.54
C GLY A 57 -8.67 -21.17 -23.14
N ILE A 58 -9.06 -19.94 -22.82
CA ILE A 58 -8.54 -18.71 -23.42
C ILE A 58 -7.60 -17.97 -22.46
N GLY A 59 -6.68 -17.17 -23.01
CA GLY A 59 -5.81 -16.28 -22.25
C GLY A 59 -6.50 -14.96 -21.85
N ALA A 60 -6.02 -14.35 -20.77
CA ALA A 60 -6.23 -12.94 -20.46
C ALA A 60 -4.93 -12.20 -20.75
N TYR A 61 -5.00 -11.00 -21.35
CA TYR A 61 -3.84 -10.34 -21.92
C TYR A 61 -3.59 -8.94 -21.36
N GLU A 62 -2.33 -8.54 -21.45
CA GLU A 62 -1.88 -7.16 -21.27
C GLU A 62 -1.25 -6.70 -22.58
N VAL A 63 -1.59 -5.49 -23.03
CA VAL A 63 -1.06 -4.94 -24.28
C VAL A 63 0.23 -4.18 -23.97
N LYS A 64 1.33 -4.53 -24.65
CA LYS A 64 2.62 -3.87 -24.45
C LYS A 64 2.50 -2.35 -24.64
N GLY A 65 2.96 -1.59 -23.65
CA GLY A 65 2.88 -0.12 -23.63
C GLY A 65 1.59 0.44 -23.04
N GLU A 66 0.60 -0.39 -22.72
CA GLU A 66 -0.58 0.03 -21.96
C GLU A 66 -0.36 -0.20 -20.46
N MET A 67 -0.84 0.74 -19.63
CA MET A 67 -0.66 0.65 -18.17
C MET A 67 -1.57 -0.39 -17.48
N ASN A 68 -2.59 -0.91 -18.16
CA ASN A 68 -3.57 -1.82 -17.57
C ASN A 68 -3.72 -3.05 -18.46
N GLY A 69 -4.00 -4.21 -17.85
CA GLY A 69 -4.54 -5.36 -18.56
C GLY A 69 -5.83 -5.04 -19.28
N VAL A 70 -6.16 -5.81 -20.32
CA VAL A 70 -7.29 -5.56 -21.21
C VAL A 70 -8.60 -5.45 -20.43
N PHE A 71 -8.87 -6.37 -19.51
CA PHE A 71 -10.10 -6.35 -18.74
C PHE A 71 -10.20 -5.11 -17.84
N MET A 72 -9.14 -4.82 -17.08
CA MET A 72 -9.08 -3.64 -16.21
C MET A 72 -9.19 -2.31 -16.98
N LYS A 73 -8.58 -2.22 -18.18
CA LYS A 73 -8.67 -1.05 -19.08
C LYS A 73 -10.11 -0.62 -19.34
N TYR A 74 -11.01 -1.59 -19.54
CA TYR A 74 -12.43 -1.34 -19.81
C TYR A 74 -13.27 -1.30 -18.53
N LEU A 75 -13.00 -2.17 -17.56
CA LEU A 75 -13.70 -2.20 -16.27
C LEU A 75 -13.67 -0.83 -15.57
N LYS A 76 -12.49 -0.20 -15.49
CA LYS A 76 -12.34 1.10 -14.81
C LYS A 76 -13.19 2.23 -15.40
N LYS A 77 -13.57 2.14 -16.68
CA LYS A 77 -14.44 3.11 -17.36
C LYS A 77 -15.92 2.96 -16.98
N ARG A 78 -16.30 1.76 -16.53
CA ARG A 78 -17.70 1.37 -16.26
C ARG A 78 -18.01 1.21 -14.78
N ILE A 79 -17.02 0.86 -13.94
CA ILE A 79 -17.22 0.45 -12.55
C ILE A 79 -17.90 1.51 -11.66
N LYS A 80 -17.74 2.80 -11.99
CA LYS A 80 -18.34 3.92 -11.26
C LYS A 80 -19.72 4.35 -11.79
N GLN A 81 -20.28 3.65 -12.78
CA GLN A 81 -21.57 4.04 -13.37
C GLN A 81 -22.74 3.58 -12.46
N PRO A 82 -23.80 4.40 -12.31
CA PRO A 82 -24.99 4.05 -11.54
C PRO A 82 -25.87 3.07 -12.32
N ARG A 83 -25.39 1.84 -12.47
CA ARG A 83 -26.05 0.77 -13.23
C ARG A 83 -26.06 -0.53 -12.43
N PRO A 84 -27.05 -1.40 -12.67
CA PRO A 84 -27.03 -2.75 -12.13
C PRO A 84 -25.72 -3.46 -12.50
N LEU A 85 -25.17 -4.22 -11.56
CA LEU A 85 -23.86 -4.86 -11.69
C LEU A 85 -23.73 -5.72 -12.96
N LEU A 86 -24.75 -6.52 -13.27
CA LEU A 86 -24.75 -7.38 -14.46
C LEU A 86 -24.75 -6.56 -15.76
N ASP A 87 -25.52 -5.46 -15.82
CA ASP A 87 -25.51 -4.52 -16.95
C ASP A 87 -24.15 -3.82 -17.09
N MET A 88 -23.54 -3.41 -15.97
CA MET A 88 -22.21 -2.80 -15.96
C MET A 88 -21.16 -3.74 -16.54
N LEU A 89 -21.13 -5.01 -16.10
CA LEU A 89 -20.18 -6.01 -16.60
C LEU A 89 -20.42 -6.35 -18.07
N ASN A 90 -21.68 -6.52 -18.50
CA ASN A 90 -21.99 -6.72 -19.92
C ASN A 90 -21.51 -5.55 -20.79
N LYS A 91 -21.59 -4.31 -20.31
CA LYS A 91 -21.02 -3.15 -21.02
C LYS A 91 -19.49 -3.20 -21.11
N VAL A 92 -18.80 -3.69 -20.07
CA VAL A 92 -17.35 -3.92 -20.14
C VAL A 92 -17.02 -4.93 -21.24
N PHE A 93 -17.82 -5.98 -21.37
CA PHE A 93 -17.61 -7.02 -22.38
C PHE A 93 -17.85 -6.49 -23.80
N LEU A 94 -18.92 -5.71 -23.99
CA LEU A 94 -19.19 -5.02 -25.25
C LEU A 94 -18.05 -4.05 -25.64
N ASP A 95 -17.42 -3.40 -24.67
CA ASP A 95 -16.27 -2.54 -24.96
C ASP A 95 -15.04 -3.34 -25.42
N ILE A 96 -14.84 -4.54 -24.88
CA ILE A 96 -13.77 -5.46 -25.31
C ILE A 96 -14.05 -6.02 -26.71
N GLU A 97 -15.29 -6.41 -27.00
CA GLU A 97 -15.73 -6.87 -28.33
C GLU A 97 -15.53 -5.79 -29.42
N ARG A 98 -15.69 -4.53 -29.05
CA ARG A 98 -15.51 -3.38 -29.95
C ARG A 98 -14.04 -3.01 -30.19
N ASP A 99 -13.10 -3.53 -29.40
CA ASP A 99 -11.68 -3.26 -29.58
C ASP A 99 -11.07 -4.22 -30.60
N PRO A 100 -10.74 -3.74 -31.82
CA PRO A 100 -10.22 -4.60 -32.89
C PRO A 100 -8.88 -5.26 -32.54
N LYS A 101 -8.15 -4.79 -31.52
CA LYS A 101 -6.89 -5.41 -31.11
C LYS A 101 -7.07 -6.68 -30.28
N VAL A 102 -8.21 -6.82 -29.58
CA VAL A 102 -8.37 -7.85 -28.54
C VAL A 102 -9.66 -8.67 -28.67
N ARG A 103 -10.64 -8.21 -29.46
CA ARG A 103 -11.96 -8.84 -29.60
C ARG A 103 -11.90 -10.33 -29.98
N ASP A 104 -10.90 -10.72 -30.75
CA ASP A 104 -10.76 -12.07 -31.30
C ASP A 104 -9.86 -12.97 -30.43
N VAL A 105 -9.23 -12.43 -29.38
CA VAL A 105 -8.27 -13.16 -28.53
C VAL A 105 -8.68 -13.22 -27.06
N GLN A 106 -9.48 -12.27 -26.58
CA GLN A 106 -9.95 -12.22 -25.19
C GLN A 106 -11.46 -12.10 -25.16
N ILE A 107 -12.12 -13.19 -24.76
CA ILE A 107 -13.58 -13.31 -24.76
C ILE A 107 -14.06 -13.42 -23.30
N PRO A 108 -14.49 -12.32 -22.65
CA PRO A 108 -14.92 -12.36 -21.25
C PRO A 108 -16.16 -13.24 -21.03
N GLU A 109 -16.32 -13.76 -19.81
CA GLU A 109 -17.46 -14.63 -19.45
C GLU A 109 -18.11 -14.14 -18.15
N LEU A 110 -19.44 -14.15 -18.09
CA LEU A 110 -20.23 -13.78 -16.92
C LEU A 110 -21.04 -14.99 -16.45
N ARG A 111 -20.84 -15.41 -15.19
CA ARG A 111 -21.70 -16.41 -14.52
C ARG A 111 -22.35 -15.77 -13.31
N SER A 112 -23.66 -15.91 -13.16
CA SER A 112 -24.35 -15.32 -12.01
C SER A 112 -25.61 -16.08 -11.60
N ASN A 113 -25.89 -16.04 -10.30
CA ASN A 113 -27.18 -16.40 -9.72
C ASN A 113 -27.82 -15.20 -8.97
N LEU A 114 -27.29 -13.99 -9.16
CA LEU A 114 -27.77 -12.75 -8.55
C LEU A 114 -29.17 -12.43 -9.10
N THR A 115 -30.16 -12.38 -8.21
CA THR A 115 -31.55 -12.10 -8.59
C THR A 115 -31.98 -10.65 -8.39
N LYS A 116 -31.33 -9.93 -7.47
CA LYS A 116 -31.64 -8.52 -7.18
C LYS A 116 -30.77 -7.61 -8.04
N GLN A 117 -31.32 -6.49 -8.49
CA GLN A 117 -30.58 -5.46 -9.24
C GLN A 117 -29.67 -4.64 -8.32
N ARG A 118 -28.62 -5.27 -7.77
CA ARG A 118 -27.60 -4.61 -6.95
C ARG A 118 -26.68 -3.76 -7.83
N THR A 119 -26.16 -2.67 -7.27
CA THR A 119 -25.09 -1.88 -7.87
C THR A 119 -23.92 -1.71 -6.91
N LEU A 120 -22.73 -1.42 -7.45
CA LEU A 120 -21.54 -1.10 -6.63
C LEU A 120 -21.65 0.27 -5.95
N LEU A 121 -22.68 1.05 -6.30
CA LEU A 121 -23.00 2.33 -5.68
C LEU A 121 -24.15 2.21 -4.65
N ASP A 122 -24.58 0.99 -4.31
CA ASP A 122 -25.60 0.79 -3.28
C ASP A 122 -25.11 1.44 -1.97
N PRO A 123 -25.93 2.26 -1.28
CA PRO A 123 -25.50 2.95 -0.08
C PRO A 123 -25.19 1.97 1.05
N LEU A 124 -24.16 2.29 1.85
CA LEU A 124 -23.83 1.53 3.04
C LEU A 124 -24.78 1.92 4.18
N CYS A 125 -25.66 0.99 4.58
CA CYS A 125 -26.45 1.12 5.81
C CYS A 125 -25.59 0.70 7.02
N LYS A 126 -25.45 1.59 8.01
CA LYS A 126 -24.66 1.36 9.23
C LYS A 126 -25.52 1.19 10.49
N ASP A 127 -26.84 1.23 10.32
CA ASP A 127 -27.79 1.07 11.41
C ASP A 127 -27.77 -0.37 11.91
N GLY A 128 -27.76 -0.55 13.23
CA GLY A 128 -27.67 -1.88 13.84
C GLY A 128 -26.31 -2.57 13.66
N HIS A 129 -25.23 -1.82 13.44
CA HIS A 129 -23.90 -2.40 13.28
C HIS A 129 -23.44 -3.19 14.52
N THR A 130 -22.74 -4.29 14.27
CA THR A 130 -22.31 -5.23 15.31
C THR A 130 -20.93 -4.89 15.85
N THR A 131 -20.55 -5.46 17.00
CA THR A 131 -19.16 -5.40 17.50
C THR A 131 -18.16 -5.92 16.46
N SER A 132 -18.53 -6.96 15.71
CA SER A 132 -17.72 -7.49 14.61
C SER A 132 -17.51 -6.46 13.50
N TYR A 133 -18.55 -5.70 13.12
CA TYR A 133 -18.41 -4.59 12.17
C TYR A 133 -17.39 -3.55 12.66
N ASN A 134 -17.46 -3.16 13.94
CA ASN A 134 -16.54 -2.17 14.51
C ASN A 134 -15.10 -2.67 14.52
N HIS A 135 -14.86 -3.93 14.93
CA HIS A 135 -13.51 -4.52 14.90
C HIS A 135 -12.95 -4.60 13.47
N HIS A 136 -13.73 -5.07 12.50
CA HIS A 136 -13.27 -5.14 11.11
C HIS A 136 -13.01 -3.75 10.52
N THR A 137 -13.88 -2.78 10.80
CA THR A 137 -13.72 -1.40 10.34
C THR A 137 -12.49 -0.76 10.95
N PHE A 138 -12.28 -0.93 12.26
CA PHE A 138 -11.10 -0.44 12.96
C PHE A 138 -9.83 -1.06 12.37
N HIS A 139 -9.75 -2.39 12.27
CA HIS A 139 -8.60 -3.08 11.68
C HIS A 139 -8.32 -2.62 10.24
N TRP A 140 -9.36 -2.49 9.42
CA TRP A 140 -9.21 -2.03 8.02
C TRP A 140 -8.65 -0.61 7.94
N ARG A 141 -9.16 0.31 8.76
CA ARG A 141 -8.66 1.71 8.82
C ARG A 141 -7.21 1.75 9.28
N THR A 142 -6.92 1.07 10.38
CA THR A 142 -5.62 0.99 11.00
C THR A 142 -4.56 0.42 10.05
N MET A 143 -4.90 -0.50 9.14
CA MET A 143 -3.97 -0.98 8.08
C MET A 143 -3.67 0.03 6.97
N HIS A 144 -4.40 1.13 6.89
CA HIS A 144 -4.23 2.19 5.89
C HIS A 144 -3.77 3.50 6.53
N GLU A 145 -3.24 3.44 7.75
CA GLU A 145 -2.62 4.56 8.44
C GLU A 145 -1.11 4.33 8.46
N LEU A 146 -0.36 5.33 7.98
CA LEU A 146 1.10 5.34 8.10
C LEU A 146 1.48 5.71 9.54
N PRO A 147 2.59 5.15 10.07
CA PRO A 147 3.07 5.54 11.38
C PRO A 147 3.61 6.98 11.35
N ILE A 148 3.74 7.55 12.55
CA ILE A 148 4.41 8.84 12.75
C ILE A 148 5.90 8.69 12.39
N PRO A 149 6.54 9.73 11.81
CA PRO A 149 7.98 9.71 11.57
C PRO A 149 8.77 9.31 12.81
N VAL A 150 9.78 8.46 12.61
CA VAL A 150 10.66 7.94 13.66
C VAL A 150 11.97 8.71 13.63
N GLN A 151 12.39 9.20 14.79
CA GLN A 151 13.62 9.96 14.93
C GLN A 151 14.68 9.14 15.68
N ILE A 152 15.86 9.02 15.09
CA ILE A 152 16.97 8.23 15.61
C ILE A 152 18.18 9.13 15.80
N GLU A 153 18.54 9.40 17.05
CA GLU A 153 19.61 10.33 17.41
C GLU A 153 20.98 9.65 17.35
N PHE A 154 21.98 10.29 16.75
CA PHE A 154 23.39 9.92 16.79
C PHE A 154 24.15 11.00 17.57
N SER A 155 24.05 10.95 18.90
CA SER A 155 24.56 12.00 19.80
C SER A 155 26.05 12.29 19.62
N GLU A 156 26.86 11.25 19.39
CA GLU A 156 28.31 11.38 19.15
C GLU A 156 28.63 12.18 17.88
N LEU A 157 27.75 12.12 16.88
CA LEU A 157 27.90 12.84 15.61
C LEU A 157 27.18 14.18 15.60
N LYS A 158 26.41 14.51 16.65
CA LYS A 158 25.43 15.61 16.67
C LYS A 158 24.47 15.57 15.48
N LEU A 159 24.05 14.37 15.07
CA LEU A 159 23.12 14.15 13.96
C LEU A 159 21.85 13.44 14.43
N GLN A 160 20.77 13.64 13.70
CA GLN A 160 19.50 12.94 13.84
C GLN A 160 19.08 12.38 12.48
N VAL A 161 18.58 11.15 12.46
CA VAL A 161 17.96 10.56 11.28
C VAL A 161 16.46 10.54 11.46
N THR A 162 15.72 11.17 10.55
CA THR A 162 14.26 11.08 10.51
C THR A 162 13.85 10.06 9.45
N ILE A 163 13.03 9.09 9.83
CA ILE A 163 12.49 8.05 8.95
C ILE A 163 10.99 8.22 8.86
N TRP A 164 10.45 8.31 7.65
CA TRP A 164 9.00 8.39 7.42
C TRP A 164 8.58 7.54 6.23
N PHE A 165 7.28 7.47 6.01
CA PHE A 165 6.66 6.56 5.07
C PHE A 165 5.73 7.31 4.13
N ASP A 166 5.59 6.80 2.92
CA ASP A 166 4.52 7.20 2.00
C ASP A 166 3.90 5.99 1.32
N PHE A 167 2.66 6.14 0.88
CA PHE A 167 1.91 5.08 0.24
C PHE A 167 2.48 4.74 -1.13
N CYS A 168 2.68 3.45 -1.37
CA CYS A 168 2.85 2.95 -2.74
C CYS A 168 1.47 2.66 -3.32
N GLY A 169 0.79 3.69 -3.84
CA GLY A 169 -0.57 3.57 -4.38
C GLY A 169 -1.57 3.14 -3.31
N HIS A 170 -2.40 2.12 -3.60
CA HIS A 170 -3.37 1.57 -2.64
C HIS A 170 -2.93 0.22 -2.04
N PHE A 171 -1.64 -0.10 -2.12
CA PHE A 171 -1.13 -1.37 -1.61
C PHE A 171 -0.83 -1.25 -0.12
N THR A 172 -1.23 -2.27 0.66
CA THR A 172 -0.92 -2.37 2.10
C THR A 172 0.32 -3.22 2.37
N ASN A 173 0.81 -3.92 1.35
CA ASN A 173 1.91 -4.88 1.48
C ASN A 173 3.26 -4.35 0.97
N LYS A 174 3.30 -3.08 0.57
CA LYS A 174 4.49 -2.34 0.18
C LYS A 174 4.34 -0.85 0.52
N VAL A 175 5.45 -0.18 0.76
CA VAL A 175 5.48 1.20 1.24
C VAL A 175 6.76 1.88 0.77
N TYR A 176 6.72 3.18 0.50
CA TYR A 176 7.95 3.97 0.36
C TYR A 176 8.47 4.32 1.74
N VAL A 177 9.76 4.09 1.98
CA VAL A 177 10.44 4.49 3.21
C VAL A 177 11.46 5.56 2.85
N PHE A 178 11.40 6.67 3.57
CA PHE A 178 12.28 7.81 3.41
C PHE A 178 13.19 7.94 4.63
N SER A 179 14.39 8.45 4.41
CA SER A 179 15.33 8.81 5.46
C SER A 179 16.06 10.11 5.12
N SER A 180 16.05 11.05 6.07
CA SER A 180 16.84 12.30 6.04
C SER A 180 17.87 12.29 7.15
N VAL A 181 18.92 13.09 6.99
CA VAL A 181 19.90 13.40 8.04
C VAL A 181 19.81 14.88 8.35
N GLU A 182 19.62 15.19 9.63
CA GLU A 182 19.46 16.54 10.16
C GLU A 182 20.42 16.76 11.34
N ASP A 183 20.67 18.02 11.68
CA ASP A 183 21.42 18.35 12.89
C ASP A 183 20.60 17.94 14.13
N LEU A 184 21.28 17.32 15.10
CA LEU A 184 20.66 17.03 16.38
C LEU A 184 20.48 18.34 17.15
N ILE A 185 19.23 18.73 17.37
CA ILE A 185 18.90 19.91 18.18
C ILE A 185 18.91 19.50 19.66
N PRO A 186 19.71 20.14 20.53
CA PRO A 186 19.69 19.88 21.97
C PRO A 186 18.29 20.15 22.55
N LYS A 187 17.78 19.24 23.39
CA LYS A 187 16.51 19.42 24.11
C LYS A 187 16.78 20.29 25.35
N ASP A 188 16.64 21.62 25.20
CA ASP A 188 16.62 22.71 26.21
C ASP A 188 17.64 22.60 27.38
N GLU A 189 18.76 23.34 27.43
CA GLU A 189 18.89 24.79 27.72
C GLU A 189 19.75 25.55 26.68
N ASP A 190 20.39 24.84 25.75
CA ASP A 190 21.29 25.40 24.73
C ASP A 190 20.55 26.09 23.56
N PHE A 191 19.22 26.07 23.54
CA PHE A 191 18.42 26.74 22.49
C PHE A 191 18.65 28.25 22.48
N GLN A 192 18.90 28.88 23.64
CA GLN A 192 19.25 30.30 23.71
C GLN A 192 20.70 30.54 23.27
N GLU A 193 21.65 29.72 23.70
CA GLU A 193 23.07 29.86 23.35
C GLU A 193 23.34 29.57 21.85
N PHE A 194 22.63 28.60 21.26
CA PHE A 194 22.68 28.30 19.82
C PHE A 194 22.08 29.43 18.97
N MET A 195 21.09 30.15 19.49
CA MET A 195 20.48 31.31 18.82
C MET A 195 21.32 32.59 18.99
N GLU A 196 22.05 32.74 20.10
CA GLU A 196 22.92 33.90 20.35
C GLU A 196 24.19 33.91 19.47
N GLY A 197 24.60 32.76 18.93
CA GLY A 197 25.72 32.63 17.99
C GLY A 197 25.40 33.00 16.53
N LYS A 198 24.13 33.26 16.18
CA LYS A 198 23.72 33.68 14.82
C LYS A 198 23.43 35.18 14.77
N ASN A 199 23.87 35.83 13.68
CA ASN A 199 23.74 37.26 13.47
C ASN A 199 22.28 37.74 13.64
N LYS A 200 22.09 38.81 14.41
CA LYS A 200 20.79 39.45 14.73
C LYS A 200 20.03 40.03 13.52
N GLU A 201 20.51 39.87 12.30
CA GLU A 201 19.91 40.45 11.09
C GLU A 201 18.74 39.62 10.52
N ASP A 202 18.57 38.35 10.94
CA ASP A 202 17.47 37.49 10.48
C ASP A 202 16.20 37.54 11.35
N LEU A 203 16.14 38.44 12.35
CA LEU A 203 14.99 38.58 13.25
C LEU A 203 13.99 39.62 12.74
N ASN A 204 13.07 39.19 11.87
CA ASN A 204 11.89 39.98 11.53
C ASN A 204 10.92 40.04 12.72
N LYS A 205 10.70 41.25 13.26
CA LYS A 205 9.65 41.53 14.24
C LYS A 205 8.29 41.51 13.54
N GLY A 206 7.47 40.50 13.83
CA GLY A 206 6.04 40.53 13.51
C GLY A 206 5.30 41.51 14.41
N GLU A 207 4.28 42.19 13.86
CA GLU A 207 3.55 43.30 14.50
C GLU A 207 2.70 42.93 15.73
N ASP A 208 2.67 41.67 16.17
CA ASP A 208 1.82 41.23 17.29
C ASP A 208 2.57 40.61 18.49
N GLY A 209 3.89 40.79 18.57
CA GLY A 209 4.68 40.39 19.74
C GLY A 209 4.71 38.89 20.05
N ARG A 210 4.12 38.06 19.17
CA ARG A 210 4.21 36.59 19.21
C ARG A 210 5.22 36.12 18.17
N MET A 211 6.19 35.34 18.64
CA MET A 211 7.23 34.73 17.83
C MET A 211 6.60 33.67 16.92
N LEU A 212 6.36 34.03 15.66
CA LEU A 212 6.14 33.04 14.61
C LEU A 212 7.51 32.46 14.29
N VAL A 213 7.71 31.17 14.58
CA VAL A 213 8.87 30.41 14.09
C VAL A 213 8.65 30.20 12.59
N SER A 214 8.88 31.25 11.81
CA SER A 214 8.83 31.22 10.35
C SER A 214 10.10 30.55 9.83
N ASP A 215 9.89 29.42 9.17
CA ASP A 215 10.55 28.97 7.94
C ASP A 215 12.09 28.98 7.83
N CYS A 216 12.62 27.79 7.54
CA CYS A 216 13.98 27.48 7.08
C CYS A 216 15.07 27.32 8.17
N LYS A 217 14.99 26.20 8.92
CA LYS A 217 16.21 25.61 9.49
C LYS A 217 16.99 24.95 8.34
N THR A 218 17.87 25.71 7.70
CA THR A 218 18.84 25.12 6.76
C THR A 218 19.77 24.18 7.53
N CYS A 219 19.74 22.90 7.16
CA CYS A 219 20.60 21.86 7.68
C CYS A 219 22.10 22.24 7.51
N SER A 220 22.95 21.95 8.49
CA SER A 220 24.37 22.30 8.43
C SER A 220 25.09 21.59 7.28
N GLU A 221 26.22 22.14 6.81
CA GLU A 221 27.06 21.46 5.82
C GLU A 221 27.49 20.06 6.28
N TRP A 222 27.70 19.88 7.59
CA TRP A 222 28.01 18.60 8.18
C TRP A 222 26.87 17.59 7.98
N ALA A 223 25.65 17.93 8.37
CA ALA A 223 24.50 17.05 8.18
C ALA A 223 24.18 16.81 6.69
N LEU A 224 24.29 17.84 5.84
CA LEU A 224 24.14 17.72 4.39
C LEU A 224 25.22 16.87 3.71
N SER A 225 26.38 16.67 4.33
CA SER A 225 27.44 15.79 3.81
C SER A 225 27.18 14.29 4.06
N HIS A 226 26.12 13.97 4.80
CA HIS A 226 25.75 12.59 5.15
C HIS A 226 24.43 12.16 4.53
N LEU A 227 24.25 10.85 4.44
CA LEU A 227 23.02 10.18 4.01
C LEU A 227 22.74 8.99 4.92
N ALA A 228 21.46 8.74 5.20
CA ALA A 228 21.02 7.63 6.04
C ALA A 228 20.51 6.47 5.18
N TYR A 229 21.29 5.39 5.09
CA TYR A 229 20.91 4.17 4.41
C TYR A 229 20.17 3.23 5.36
N LEU A 230 19.05 2.69 4.89
CA LEU A 230 18.23 1.76 5.65
C LEU A 230 18.44 0.34 5.14
N ARG A 231 18.76 -0.60 6.03
CA ARG A 231 18.76 -2.04 5.74
C ARG A 231 17.65 -2.72 6.51
N PHE A 232 16.90 -3.56 5.82
CA PHE A 232 15.79 -4.32 6.38
C PHE A 232 16.12 -5.82 6.42
N PRO A 233 15.45 -6.59 7.28
CA PRO A 233 15.55 -8.06 7.29
C PRO A 233 15.29 -8.70 5.92
N GLU A 234 15.93 -9.86 5.67
CA GLU A 234 15.95 -10.53 4.35
C GLU A 234 14.58 -11.03 3.88
N GLU A 235 13.60 -11.19 4.76
CA GLU A 235 12.24 -11.53 4.37
C GLU A 235 11.56 -10.45 3.51
N PHE A 236 12.01 -9.20 3.63
CA PHE A 236 11.51 -8.07 2.86
C PHE A 236 12.32 -7.86 1.59
N GLU A 237 11.66 -7.34 0.55
CA GLU A 237 12.33 -6.92 -0.67
C GLU A 237 12.47 -5.40 -0.65
N CYS A 238 13.69 -4.90 -0.73
CA CYS A 238 14.01 -3.48 -0.73
C CYS A 238 14.59 -3.08 -2.09
N SER A 239 14.04 -2.04 -2.72
CA SER A 239 14.61 -1.51 -3.96
C SER A 239 15.97 -0.84 -3.73
N SER A 240 16.70 -0.57 -4.82
CA SER A 240 17.85 0.34 -4.73
C SER A 240 17.41 1.71 -4.20
N PRO A 241 18.23 2.35 -3.34
CA PRO A 241 17.92 3.67 -2.80
C PRO A 241 17.96 4.72 -3.92
N LYS A 242 16.96 5.60 -3.92
CA LYS A 242 16.84 6.75 -4.81
C LYS A 242 17.03 8.01 -4.01
N MET A 243 17.81 8.94 -4.54
CA MET A 243 17.94 10.27 -3.93
C MET A 243 16.74 11.14 -4.32
N CYS A 244 16.11 11.73 -3.32
CA CYS A 244 15.08 12.74 -3.46
C CYS A 244 15.67 14.08 -2.97
N LYS A 245 15.39 15.16 -3.69
CA LYS A 245 15.73 16.52 -3.26
C LYS A 245 14.44 17.28 -3.05
N ASP A 246 14.29 17.85 -1.88
CA ASP A 246 13.23 18.78 -1.53
C ASP A 246 13.88 20.11 -1.11
N ASP A 247 13.32 21.23 -1.58
CA ASP A 247 13.84 22.56 -1.27
C ASP A 247 13.68 22.91 0.23
N ALA A 248 12.74 22.25 0.93
CA ALA A 248 12.48 22.43 2.36
C ALA A 248 13.21 21.40 3.25
N GLU A 249 13.28 20.13 2.84
CA GLU A 249 13.82 19.02 3.66
C GLU A 249 15.26 18.61 3.27
N GLY A 250 15.80 19.15 2.17
CA GLY A 250 17.14 18.84 1.70
C GLY A 250 17.21 17.53 0.92
N VAL A 251 18.24 16.70 1.19
CA VAL A 251 18.47 15.45 0.45
C VAL A 251 18.06 14.25 1.28
N SER A 252 17.07 13.51 0.80
CA SER A 252 16.55 12.30 1.42
C SER A 252 16.84 11.07 0.56
N LEU A 253 16.97 9.91 1.19
CA LEU A 253 16.97 8.63 0.49
C LEU A 253 15.58 8.02 0.56
N CYS A 254 15.13 7.45 -0.57
CA CYS A 254 13.87 6.73 -0.68
C CYS A 254 14.12 5.31 -1.16
N VAL A 255 13.54 4.33 -0.48
CA VAL A 255 13.48 2.93 -0.90
C VAL A 255 12.03 2.47 -0.97
N LEU A 256 11.72 1.58 -1.91
CA LEU A 256 10.46 0.83 -1.91
C LEU A 256 10.67 -0.46 -1.13
N LEU A 257 9.95 -0.61 -0.02
CA LEU A 257 9.93 -1.81 0.79
C LEU A 257 8.68 -2.63 0.45
N SER A 258 8.86 -3.90 0.09
CA SER A 258 7.80 -4.83 -0.32
C SER A 258 7.80 -6.09 0.55
N HIS A 259 6.74 -6.89 0.41
CA HIS A 259 6.51 -8.11 1.20
C HIS A 259 6.20 -7.89 2.68
N LEU A 260 5.60 -6.75 3.04
CA LEU A 260 5.24 -6.43 4.43
C LEU A 260 4.36 -7.52 5.09
N GLN A 261 3.59 -8.28 4.32
CA GLN A 261 2.77 -9.39 4.85
C GLN A 261 3.60 -10.54 5.46
N LYS A 262 4.91 -10.58 5.22
CA LYS A 262 5.83 -11.56 5.83
C LYS A 262 6.34 -11.15 7.21
N ALA A 263 6.10 -9.90 7.64
CA ALA A 263 6.53 -9.40 8.93
C ALA A 263 5.97 -10.28 10.07
N LYS A 264 6.79 -10.51 11.09
CA LYS A 264 6.40 -11.25 12.31
C LYS A 264 6.23 -10.32 13.50
N GLY A 265 5.62 -9.15 13.27
CA GLY A 265 5.44 -8.10 14.27
C GLY A 265 5.77 -6.71 13.73
N GLU A 266 6.34 -5.88 14.60
CA GLU A 266 6.78 -4.53 14.26
C GLU A 266 7.99 -4.56 13.32
N LEU A 267 8.08 -3.56 12.46
CA LEU A 267 9.17 -3.41 11.51
C LEU A 267 10.40 -2.89 12.24
N THR A 268 11.55 -3.51 11.99
CA THR A 268 12.85 -3.04 12.44
C THR A 268 13.78 -2.80 11.26
N CYS A 269 14.77 -1.94 11.44
CA CYS A 269 15.81 -1.71 10.46
C CYS A 269 17.18 -1.47 11.10
N VAL A 270 18.22 -1.58 10.28
CA VAL A 270 19.55 -1.03 10.58
C VAL A 270 19.67 0.29 9.85
N VAL A 271 20.14 1.32 10.55
CA VAL A 271 20.40 2.65 10.01
C VAL A 271 21.90 2.85 9.90
N GLU A 272 22.38 3.15 8.70
CA GLU A 272 23.78 3.42 8.40
C GLU A 272 23.94 4.85 7.92
N ILE A 273 24.69 5.64 8.67
CA ILE A 273 25.11 6.97 8.23
C ILE A 273 26.36 6.79 7.36
N ARG A 274 26.28 7.28 6.13
CA ARG A 274 27.39 7.29 5.18
C ARG A 274 27.66 8.70 4.68
N ASP A 275 28.91 8.99 4.36
CA ASP A 275 29.26 10.23 3.65
C ASP A 275 28.86 10.19 2.17
N ARG A 276 29.06 11.29 1.45
CA ARG A 276 28.79 11.38 0.00
C ARG A 276 29.64 10.42 -0.84
N GLN A 277 30.76 9.95 -0.32
CA GLN A 277 31.66 8.97 -0.94
C GLN A 277 31.30 7.52 -0.58
N GLN A 278 30.15 7.28 0.07
CA GLN A 278 29.67 5.96 0.51
C GLN A 278 30.49 5.31 1.63
N LYS A 279 31.37 6.05 2.31
CA LYS A 279 32.10 5.55 3.48
C LYS A 279 31.15 5.47 4.67
N LEU A 280 31.16 4.34 5.36
CA LEU A 280 30.38 4.14 6.58
C LEU A 280 30.98 4.99 7.72
N ILE A 281 30.14 5.81 8.36
CA ILE A 281 30.51 6.70 9.47
C ILE A 281 29.98 6.16 10.79
N ALA A 282 28.70 5.76 10.83
CA ALA A 282 28.09 5.16 12.01
C ALA A 282 26.94 4.22 11.64
N THR A 283 26.64 3.30 12.55
CA THR A 283 25.55 2.33 12.39
C THR A 283 24.76 2.23 13.68
N LYS A 284 23.44 2.11 13.56
CA LYS A 284 22.54 1.70 14.63
C LYS A 284 21.71 0.51 14.18
N GLU A 285 21.80 -0.58 14.92
CA GLU A 285 21.08 -1.82 14.61
C GLU A 285 19.73 -1.89 15.33
N ASN A 286 18.83 -2.73 14.84
CA ASN A 286 17.55 -3.08 15.49
C ASN A 286 16.70 -1.87 15.88
N GLN A 287 16.68 -0.84 15.03
CA GLN A 287 15.87 0.35 15.26
C GLN A 287 14.41 0.03 14.97
N LEU A 288 13.55 0.27 15.96
CA LEU A 288 12.12 -0.04 15.90
C LEU A 288 11.37 1.06 15.14
N LEU A 289 10.71 0.67 14.05
CA LEU A 289 9.87 1.57 13.25
C LEU A 289 8.38 1.42 13.55
N GLY A 290 8.01 0.43 14.38
CA GLY A 290 6.63 0.11 14.71
C GLY A 290 5.91 -0.63 13.59
N HIS A 291 4.58 -0.72 13.68
CA HIS A 291 3.78 -1.35 12.64
C HIS A 291 3.47 -0.43 11.45
N VAL A 292 3.65 -0.96 10.24
CA VAL A 292 3.44 -0.27 8.97
C VAL A 292 2.43 -1.06 8.13
N LEU A 293 1.30 -0.44 7.81
CA LEU A 293 0.26 -1.00 6.95
C LEU A 293 -0.18 -2.43 7.37
N ILE A 294 -0.04 -3.43 6.50
CA ILE A 294 -0.49 -4.82 6.74
C ILE A 294 0.20 -5.49 7.94
N THR A 295 1.37 -5.00 8.41
CA THR A 295 2.08 -5.62 9.54
C THR A 295 1.30 -5.53 10.84
N ARG A 296 0.30 -4.64 10.94
CA ARG A 296 -0.62 -4.55 12.10
C ARG A 296 -1.50 -5.79 12.29
N ILE A 297 -1.62 -6.64 11.26
CA ILE A 297 -2.39 -7.90 11.31
C ILE A 297 -1.48 -9.13 11.46
N ALA A 298 -0.25 -9.05 10.96
CA ALA A 298 0.67 -10.17 10.93
C ALA A 298 1.18 -10.50 12.35
N GLY A 299 0.47 -11.42 13.03
CA GLY A 299 0.75 -11.80 14.42
C GLY A 299 -0.47 -12.31 15.18
N ARG A 300 -1.69 -12.08 14.68
CA ARG A 300 -2.92 -12.68 15.22
C ARG A 300 -3.28 -13.93 14.43
N LYS A 301 -2.68 -15.06 14.79
CA LYS A 301 -3.27 -16.38 14.49
C LYS A 301 -4.24 -16.76 15.61
#